data_AF-A0A933TKK8-F1
#
_entry.id   AF-A0A933TKK8-F1
#
_cell.length_a   1.000
_cell.length_b   1.000
_cell.length_c   1.000
_cell.angle_alpha   90.00
_cell.angle_beta   90.00
_cell.angle_gamma   90.00
#
_symmetry.space_group_name_H-M   'P 1'
#
loop_
_entity.id
_entity.type
_entity.pdbx_description
1 polymer ?
#
loop_
_entity_poly.entity_id
_entity_poly.type
_entity_poly.pdbx_seq_one_letter_code
_entity_poly.pdbx_strand_id
1 'polypeptide(L)'
;MKRNHWPDRMLKALALAAFFAAAWSMVSAETIDPIPADAQYAWGENVGWLNAEPSGDGGPGITVSGTKLTGYMWGENIGWINMNCTNNGTCGSTGNYGVTNDGAGHLAGYAWGENVGWISFSCTNNSSCGAADYGVNIDPATGDFSGNAWGENIGWISFADTAPVAYKVTTDDGDGVAGVSDNCPFDSNVAQANRDGNFIDLHVFGKLFDDITVVVSDNLGDICDPDIDNDGLLNEVEPEVAPAGNEHARCESASAPLDPMLSDTDDDMVLDGAECAMGTDPANAASKPPAAPAGDTDHDGLTDAFEATIGTNPALVDTDGDRLLDSVDFKGYMSNPLALDTDGDVCPDGREAASVNADVKVNSLDMVAVASHFGPRTSGKYIKDFDVNKDGNINSIDMLIQAKLFTSLPC
;
A
#
# COMPACT_ATOMS: atom_id res chain seq x y z
N MET A 1 -38.53 7.91 -59.13
CA MET A 1 -38.92 6.48 -59.19
C MET A 1 -37.81 5.63 -58.55
N LYS A 2 -38.07 4.33 -58.30
CA LYS A 2 -37.13 3.20 -58.06
C LYS A 2 -35.71 3.42 -58.66
N ARG A 3 -34.57 2.96 -58.11
CA ARG A 3 -34.19 2.05 -56.99
C ARG A 3 -32.64 2.15 -56.77
N ASN A 4 -31.92 1.61 -55.78
CA ASN A 4 -32.14 0.89 -54.49
C ASN A 4 -30.82 0.99 -53.63
N HIS A 5 -30.78 0.33 -52.46
CA HIS A 5 -29.57 0.10 -51.62
C HIS A 5 -29.40 -1.42 -51.34
N TRP A 6 -28.42 -2.01 -50.62
CA TRP A 6 -27.31 -1.46 -49.81
C TRP A 6 -25.91 -1.87 -50.36
N PRO A 7 -25.07 -2.78 -49.80
CA PRO A 7 -23.65 -2.41 -49.62
C PRO A 7 -22.58 -3.42 -50.06
N ASP A 8 -21.33 -2.95 -50.21
CA ASP A 8 -20.16 -3.82 -50.36
C ASP A 8 -19.80 -4.54 -49.05
N ARG A 9 -20.05 -5.85 -49.00
CA ARG A 9 -19.53 -6.78 -47.98
C ARG A 9 -18.94 -8.05 -48.62
N MET A 10 -17.82 -7.95 -49.34
CA MET A 10 -17.06 -9.15 -49.72
C MET A 10 -15.59 -8.88 -50.13
N LEU A 11 -14.72 -8.56 -49.16
CA LEU A 11 -13.26 -8.68 -49.35
C LEU A 11 -12.48 -8.97 -48.05
N LYS A 12 -12.78 -10.09 -47.39
CA LYS A 12 -11.91 -10.69 -46.35
C LYS A 12 -11.87 -12.21 -46.52
N ALA A 13 -10.72 -12.74 -46.95
CA ALA A 13 -10.45 -14.17 -46.96
C ALA A 13 -8.94 -14.43 -46.82
N LEU A 14 -8.56 -15.21 -45.80
CA LEU A 14 -7.34 -16.01 -45.72
C LEU A 14 -5.99 -15.28 -45.87
N ALA A 15 -5.61 -14.53 -44.84
CA ALA A 15 -4.22 -14.52 -44.36
C ALA A 15 -4.17 -15.42 -43.11
N LEU A 16 -3.73 -16.67 -43.26
CA LEU A 16 -3.62 -17.63 -42.15
C LEU A 16 -2.28 -17.44 -41.44
N ALA A 17 -2.20 -16.48 -40.52
CA ALA A 17 -1.03 -16.31 -39.68
C ALA A 17 -0.95 -17.45 -38.65
N ALA A 18 0.09 -18.28 -38.77
CA ALA A 18 0.35 -19.34 -37.80
C ALA A 18 0.97 -18.72 -36.53
N PHE A 19 0.15 -18.51 -35.50
CA PHE A 19 0.64 -18.22 -34.16
C PHE A 19 1.36 -19.47 -33.62
N PHE A 20 2.69 -19.49 -33.74
CA PHE A 20 3.51 -20.28 -32.85
C PHE A 20 3.44 -19.63 -31.47
N ALA A 21 2.61 -20.19 -30.60
CA ALA A 21 2.73 -19.97 -29.17
C ALA A 21 4.03 -20.62 -28.71
N ALA A 22 5.13 -19.87 -28.82
CA ALA A 22 6.34 -20.19 -28.08
C ALA A 22 5.99 -20.04 -26.60
N ALA A 23 5.84 -21.18 -25.91
CA ALA A 23 5.79 -21.18 -24.46
C ALA A 23 7.19 -20.78 -23.96
N TRP A 24 7.40 -19.47 -23.82
CA TRP A 24 8.52 -18.95 -23.05
C TRP A 24 8.30 -19.44 -21.62
N SER A 25 9.21 -20.27 -21.14
CA SER A 25 9.38 -20.42 -19.70
C SER A 25 9.79 -19.05 -19.20
N MET A 26 8.89 -18.38 -18.48
CA MET A 26 9.28 -17.32 -17.57
C MET A 26 10.19 -17.97 -16.53
N VAL A 27 11.49 -17.85 -16.73
CA VAL A 27 12.41 -17.77 -15.61
C VAL A 27 12.03 -16.45 -14.94
N SER A 28 11.54 -16.50 -13.70
CA SER A 28 11.43 -15.30 -12.89
C SER A 28 12.81 -14.67 -12.83
N ALA A 29 12.93 -13.40 -13.21
CA ALA A 29 14.21 -12.74 -13.19
C ALA A 29 14.73 -12.67 -11.74
N GLU A 30 15.95 -13.14 -11.53
CA GLU A 30 16.84 -12.57 -10.53
C GLU A 30 16.89 -11.04 -10.70
N THR A 31 16.82 -10.30 -9.58
CA THR A 31 16.81 -8.82 -9.57
C THR A 31 18.18 -8.23 -9.25
N ILE A 32 19.16 -9.07 -8.91
CA ILE A 32 20.52 -8.60 -8.65
C ILE A 32 21.14 -8.12 -9.96
N ASP A 33 21.45 -6.81 -10.05
CA ASP A 33 22.11 -6.24 -11.22
C ASP A 33 23.63 -6.43 -11.11
N PRO A 34 24.29 -7.16 -12.04
CA PRO A 34 25.74 -7.23 -12.12
C PRO A 34 26.41 -5.97 -12.70
N ILE A 35 25.66 -4.89 -12.92
CA ILE A 35 26.15 -3.58 -13.38
C ILE A 35 26.14 -2.58 -12.20
N PRO A 36 27.26 -1.88 -11.90
CA PRO A 36 28.58 -1.99 -12.53
C PRO A 36 29.24 -3.35 -12.26
N ALA A 37 30.09 -3.80 -13.19
CA ALA A 37 30.71 -5.12 -13.13
C ALA A 37 31.26 -5.51 -11.75
N ASP A 38 30.98 -6.75 -11.35
CA ASP A 38 31.24 -7.36 -10.03
C ASP A 38 30.26 -6.93 -8.91
N ALA A 39 29.16 -6.23 -9.22
CA ALA A 39 28.11 -5.85 -8.27
C ALA A 39 27.09 -6.96 -7.92
N GLN A 40 27.35 -8.21 -8.33
CA GLN A 40 26.61 -9.38 -7.83
C GLN A 40 27.31 -10.12 -6.67
N TYR A 41 28.48 -9.66 -6.21
CA TYR A 41 29.29 -10.38 -5.23
C TYR A 41 29.22 -9.82 -3.81
N ALA A 42 28.84 -10.67 -2.84
CA ALA A 42 29.09 -10.47 -1.42
C ALA A 42 30.39 -11.17 -0.99
N TRP A 43 30.94 -10.83 0.17
CA TRP A 43 32.22 -11.37 0.66
C TRP A 43 32.16 -11.73 2.15
N GLY A 44 32.71 -12.89 2.53
CA GLY A 44 32.84 -13.27 3.95
C GLY A 44 34.22 -13.81 4.30
N GLU A 45 34.75 -13.40 5.46
CA GLU A 45 36.15 -13.62 5.87
C GLU A 45 36.61 -15.09 5.78
N ASN A 46 35.72 -16.04 6.09
CA ASN A 46 36.02 -17.47 6.14
C ASN A 46 35.51 -18.27 4.93
N VAL A 47 34.80 -17.62 3.99
CA VAL A 47 34.15 -18.29 2.83
C VAL A 47 34.61 -17.75 1.48
N GLY A 48 35.14 -16.53 1.44
CA GLY A 48 35.54 -15.84 0.22
C GLY A 48 34.36 -15.13 -0.44
N TRP A 49 34.39 -15.08 -1.78
CA TRP A 49 33.34 -14.49 -2.60
C TRP A 49 32.10 -15.38 -2.68
N LEU A 50 30.94 -14.75 -2.60
CA LEU A 50 29.62 -15.34 -2.74
C LEU A 50 28.88 -14.61 -3.86
N ASN A 51 28.50 -15.32 -4.92
CA ASN A 51 27.75 -14.76 -6.03
C ASN A 51 26.24 -14.80 -5.70
N ALA A 52 25.58 -13.65 -5.72
CA ALA A 52 24.12 -13.48 -5.59
C ALA A 52 23.39 -13.62 -6.94
N GLU A 53 24.10 -13.53 -8.06
CA GLU A 53 23.62 -13.76 -9.44
C GLU A 53 24.46 -14.86 -10.14
N PRO A 54 24.39 -16.14 -9.71
CA PRO A 54 25.01 -17.30 -10.38
C PRO A 54 24.37 -17.65 -11.76
N SER A 55 23.69 -16.69 -12.39
CA SER A 55 23.06 -16.88 -13.69
C SER A 55 24.13 -16.94 -14.78
N GLY A 56 24.10 -18.02 -15.57
CA GLY A 56 25.17 -18.39 -16.49
C GLY A 56 26.22 -19.36 -15.91
N ASP A 57 26.48 -19.33 -14.60
CA ASP A 57 27.50 -20.19 -13.95
C ASP A 57 26.93 -21.40 -13.18
N GLY A 58 25.63 -21.44 -12.81
CA GLY A 58 25.05 -22.71 -12.35
C GLY A 58 23.64 -22.78 -11.76
N GLY A 59 22.95 -21.67 -11.51
CA GLY A 59 21.62 -21.73 -10.89
C GLY A 59 20.91 -20.38 -10.78
N PRO A 60 19.65 -20.35 -10.31
CA PRO A 60 18.88 -19.12 -10.17
C PRO A 60 19.45 -18.26 -9.04
N GLY A 61 19.63 -16.96 -9.32
CA GLY A 61 20.13 -15.99 -8.35
C GLY A 61 19.11 -15.56 -7.31
N ILE A 62 19.39 -14.46 -6.63
CA ILE A 62 18.45 -13.83 -5.69
C ILE A 62 17.42 -13.00 -6.46
N THR A 63 16.16 -13.14 -6.06
CA THR A 63 15.08 -12.19 -6.40
C THR A 63 14.70 -11.46 -5.11
N VAL A 64 14.91 -10.14 -5.09
CA VAL A 64 14.39 -9.23 -4.07
C VAL A 64 12.93 -8.92 -4.40
N SER A 65 12.15 -8.66 -3.36
CA SER A 65 10.79 -8.13 -3.37
C SER A 65 10.65 -7.29 -2.10
N GLY A 66 9.70 -6.35 -2.06
CA GLY A 66 9.40 -5.50 -0.90
C GLY A 66 9.13 -6.30 0.38
N THR A 67 8.64 -7.54 0.25
CA THR A 67 8.31 -8.42 1.39
C THR A 67 9.37 -9.47 1.73
N LYS A 68 10.27 -9.86 0.81
CA LYS A 68 11.18 -11.01 1.00
C LYS A 68 12.28 -11.11 -0.06
N LEU A 69 13.35 -11.80 0.30
CA LEU A 69 14.28 -12.38 -0.67
C LEU A 69 13.89 -13.83 -0.96
N THR A 70 14.00 -14.20 -2.23
CA THR A 70 13.86 -15.58 -2.74
C THR A 70 15.04 -15.93 -3.63
N GLY A 71 15.08 -17.14 -4.18
CA GLY A 71 16.25 -17.63 -4.93
C GLY A 71 17.48 -17.95 -4.06
N TYR A 72 18.66 -18.00 -4.67
CA TYR A 72 19.87 -18.57 -4.06
C TYR A 72 21.14 -17.73 -4.28
N MET A 73 22.08 -17.86 -3.35
CA MET A 73 23.46 -17.36 -3.45
C MET A 73 24.43 -18.56 -3.47
N TRP A 74 25.57 -18.44 -4.14
CA TRP A 74 26.56 -19.50 -4.29
C TRP A 74 27.98 -19.06 -3.94
N GLY A 75 28.70 -19.85 -3.14
CA GLY A 75 30.13 -19.63 -2.88
C GLY A 75 30.98 -20.85 -3.21
N GLU A 76 32.12 -20.66 -3.89
CA GLU A 76 33.02 -21.75 -4.33
C GLU A 76 33.35 -22.75 -3.21
N ASN A 77 33.56 -22.25 -1.99
CA ASN A 77 34.02 -23.03 -0.84
C ASN A 77 32.89 -23.67 -0.02
N ILE A 78 31.63 -23.27 -0.26
CA ILE A 78 30.47 -23.62 0.60
C ILE A 78 29.24 -24.16 -0.16
N GLY A 79 29.17 -23.98 -1.47
CA GLY A 79 28.00 -24.33 -2.28
C GLY A 79 26.85 -23.34 -2.10
N TRP A 80 25.62 -23.86 -2.06
CA TRP A 80 24.39 -23.08 -2.11
C TRP A 80 23.93 -22.59 -0.74
N ILE A 81 23.57 -21.31 -0.68
CA ILE A 81 22.77 -20.68 0.36
C ILE A 81 21.37 -20.41 -0.22
N ASN A 82 20.35 -20.96 0.42
CA ASN A 82 18.94 -20.76 0.09
C ASN A 82 18.37 -19.59 0.90
N MET A 83 17.82 -18.58 0.22
CA MET A 83 17.25 -17.40 0.89
C MET A 83 15.86 -17.62 1.47
N ASN A 84 15.13 -18.66 1.05
CA ASN A 84 13.75 -18.89 1.50
C ASN A 84 13.31 -20.36 1.43
N CYS A 85 12.55 -20.85 2.42
CA CYS A 85 11.98 -22.19 2.41
C CYS A 85 10.98 -22.43 1.27
N THR A 86 10.44 -21.36 0.65
CA THR A 86 9.53 -21.43 -0.50
C THR A 86 10.21 -21.97 -1.76
N ASN A 87 11.50 -21.62 -1.98
CA ASN A 87 12.29 -21.95 -3.17
C ASN A 87 12.39 -23.45 -3.49
N ASN A 88 12.11 -24.31 -2.50
CA ASN A 88 12.12 -25.77 -2.62
C ASN A 88 10.94 -26.43 -1.88
N GLY A 89 9.94 -25.65 -1.44
CA GLY A 89 8.74 -26.14 -0.74
C GLY A 89 9.02 -26.78 0.62
N THR A 90 10.09 -26.40 1.33
CA THR A 90 10.48 -27.00 2.63
C THR A 90 9.85 -26.32 3.86
N CYS A 91 9.09 -25.24 3.66
CA CYS A 91 8.31 -24.57 4.71
C CYS A 91 7.40 -25.56 5.46
N GLY A 92 7.18 -25.32 6.75
CA GLY A 92 6.49 -26.22 7.68
C GLY A 92 7.23 -27.53 8.00
N SER A 93 7.98 -28.09 7.05
CA SER A 93 8.70 -29.37 7.21
C SER A 93 10.02 -29.23 7.96
N THR A 94 10.70 -28.09 7.81
CA THR A 94 11.97 -27.76 8.48
C THR A 94 11.87 -26.54 9.40
N GLY A 95 10.63 -26.12 9.70
CA GLY A 95 10.33 -24.76 10.15
C GLY A 95 10.15 -23.80 8.98
N ASN A 96 9.56 -22.64 9.24
CA ASN A 96 9.49 -21.56 8.26
C ASN A 96 10.74 -20.71 8.43
N TYR A 97 11.58 -20.65 7.40
CA TYR A 97 12.75 -19.79 7.35
C TYR A 97 12.80 -19.05 6.03
N GLY A 98 13.30 -17.84 6.08
CA GLY A 98 13.61 -17.03 4.92
C GLY A 98 14.15 -15.68 5.35
N VAL A 99 14.67 -14.93 4.39
CA VAL A 99 15.02 -13.53 4.57
C VAL A 99 13.82 -12.68 4.16
N THR A 100 13.33 -11.87 5.09
CA THR A 100 12.23 -10.91 4.86
C THR A 100 12.78 -9.54 4.52
N ASN A 101 12.02 -8.77 3.76
CA ASN A 101 12.18 -7.34 3.54
C ASN A 101 10.93 -6.65 4.13
N ASP A 102 11.02 -5.38 4.51
CA ASP A 102 9.98 -4.63 5.24
C ASP A 102 9.43 -3.43 4.44
N GLY A 103 9.52 -3.47 3.11
CA GLY A 103 9.23 -2.35 2.22
C GLY A 103 10.30 -1.25 2.24
N ALA A 104 10.89 -0.96 3.40
CA ALA A 104 11.96 0.03 3.61
C ALA A 104 13.38 -0.50 3.36
N GLY A 105 13.53 -1.76 2.90
CA GLY A 105 14.81 -2.37 2.56
C GLY A 105 15.56 -2.99 3.75
N HIS A 106 14.97 -3.09 4.94
CA HIS A 106 15.65 -3.62 6.11
C HIS A 106 15.48 -5.15 6.20
N LEU A 107 16.57 -5.89 5.98
CA LEU A 107 16.49 -7.34 5.86
C LEU A 107 16.57 -8.05 7.22
N ALA A 108 15.59 -8.91 7.48
CA ALA A 108 15.51 -9.72 8.69
C ALA A 108 15.34 -11.21 8.35
N GLY A 109 15.22 -12.07 9.37
CA GLY A 109 15.10 -13.51 9.20
C GLY A 109 16.42 -14.23 8.89
N TYR A 110 16.29 -15.46 8.38
CA TYR A 110 17.39 -16.43 8.25
C TYR A 110 17.43 -17.11 6.88
N ALA A 111 18.60 -17.05 6.24
CA ALA A 111 18.96 -17.93 5.13
C ALA A 111 19.61 -19.23 5.64
N TRP A 112 19.69 -20.25 4.79
CA TRP A 112 20.23 -21.57 5.14
C TRP A 112 21.04 -22.20 4.01
N GLY A 113 22.21 -22.77 4.31
CA GLY A 113 23.00 -23.54 3.34
C GLY A 113 23.52 -24.86 3.91
N GLU A 114 23.52 -25.92 3.09
CA GLU A 114 23.79 -27.31 3.52
C GLU A 114 25.13 -27.48 4.27
N ASN A 115 26.16 -26.75 3.84
CA ASN A 115 27.52 -26.84 4.41
C ASN A 115 27.83 -25.79 5.49
N VAL A 116 26.91 -24.85 5.75
CA VAL A 116 27.15 -23.66 6.59
C VAL A 116 26.11 -23.46 7.70
N GLY A 117 24.94 -24.07 7.59
CA GLY A 117 23.84 -23.92 8.53
C GLY A 117 23.10 -22.59 8.36
N TRP A 118 22.70 -22.00 9.49
CA TRP A 118 21.90 -20.77 9.55
C TRP A 118 22.75 -19.52 9.37
N ILE A 119 22.21 -18.56 8.61
CA ILE A 119 22.78 -17.23 8.38
C ILE A 119 21.72 -16.20 8.74
N SER A 120 21.99 -15.38 9.76
CA SER A 120 21.08 -14.36 10.29
C SER A 120 21.32 -13.03 9.58
N PHE A 121 20.27 -12.46 8.98
CA PHE A 121 20.38 -11.19 8.25
C PHE A 121 20.25 -9.95 9.14
N SER A 122 19.75 -10.09 10.38
CA SER A 122 19.70 -9.02 11.38
C SER A 122 19.99 -9.53 12.79
N CYS A 123 20.42 -8.62 13.67
CA CYS A 123 20.54 -8.81 15.11
C CYS A 123 19.17 -8.87 15.83
N THR A 124 18.09 -8.41 15.20
CA THR A 124 16.73 -8.43 15.78
C THR A 124 16.23 -9.84 16.00
N ASN A 125 16.52 -10.73 15.05
CA ASN A 125 16.20 -12.17 14.99
C ASN A 125 16.42 -12.97 16.28
N ASN A 126 17.41 -12.56 17.08
CA ASN A 126 17.78 -13.18 18.36
C ASN A 126 17.96 -12.12 19.48
N SER A 127 17.44 -10.91 19.27
CA SER A 127 17.56 -9.74 20.17
C SER A 127 19.01 -9.38 20.55
N SER A 128 19.98 -9.64 19.68
CA SER A 128 21.41 -9.44 19.97
C SER A 128 21.93 -8.03 19.72
N CYS A 129 21.12 -7.11 19.19
CA CYS A 129 21.53 -5.75 18.81
C CYS A 129 22.22 -4.96 19.95
N GLY A 130 21.84 -5.21 21.21
CA GLY A 130 22.49 -4.61 22.39
C GLY A 130 23.91 -5.14 22.69
N ALA A 131 24.40 -6.14 21.95
CA ALA A 131 25.72 -6.73 22.06
C ALA A 131 26.51 -6.68 20.73
N ALA A 132 25.82 -6.84 19.60
CA ALA A 132 26.33 -6.57 18.26
C ALA A 132 25.19 -6.03 17.40
N ASP A 133 25.27 -4.74 17.06
CA ASP A 133 24.32 -4.08 16.17
C ASP A 133 24.70 -4.42 14.72
N TYR A 134 23.90 -5.23 14.04
CA TYR A 134 24.14 -5.67 12.67
C TYR A 134 22.82 -5.94 11.93
N GLY A 135 22.84 -5.62 10.64
CA GLY A 135 21.78 -5.89 9.68
C GLY A 135 22.35 -5.91 8.27
N VAL A 136 21.57 -6.41 7.31
CA VAL A 136 21.74 -6.13 5.89
C VAL A 136 20.61 -5.19 5.49
N ASN A 137 20.93 -4.12 4.79
CA ASN A 137 19.98 -3.09 4.38
C ASN A 137 20.14 -2.83 2.88
N ILE A 138 19.03 -2.66 2.17
CA ILE A 138 18.99 -2.19 0.79
C ILE A 138 18.51 -0.74 0.81
N ASP A 139 19.18 0.15 0.08
CA ASP A 139 18.74 1.53 -0.14
C ASP A 139 17.73 1.55 -1.30
N PRO A 140 16.44 1.83 -1.08
CA PRO A 140 15.41 1.76 -2.13
C PRO A 140 15.62 2.81 -3.24
N ALA A 141 16.30 3.92 -2.96
CA ALA A 141 16.55 4.96 -3.95
C ALA A 141 17.64 4.57 -4.98
N THR A 142 18.39 3.48 -4.74
CA THR A 142 19.57 3.10 -5.52
C THR A 142 19.75 1.60 -5.75
N GLY A 143 19.01 0.74 -5.04
CA GLY A 143 19.23 -0.71 -5.03
C GLY A 143 20.48 -1.16 -4.25
N ASP A 144 21.18 -0.23 -3.57
CA ASP A 144 22.45 -0.50 -2.91
C ASP A 144 22.29 -1.34 -1.65
N PHE A 145 22.84 -2.57 -1.64
CA PHE A 145 22.98 -3.32 -0.39
C PHE A 145 24.11 -2.72 0.47
N SER A 146 23.94 -2.85 1.78
CA SER A 146 24.90 -2.44 2.80
C SER A 146 24.80 -3.33 4.05
N GLY A 147 25.78 -3.22 4.94
CA GLY A 147 25.78 -3.99 6.19
C GLY A 147 26.30 -5.42 6.05
N ASN A 148 26.02 -6.25 7.07
CA ASN A 148 26.57 -7.59 7.22
C ASN A 148 25.56 -8.59 7.79
N ALA A 149 25.53 -9.80 7.23
CA ALA A 149 24.88 -10.98 7.83
C ALA A 149 25.87 -11.80 8.65
N TRP A 150 25.37 -12.63 9.58
CA TRP A 150 26.19 -13.49 10.45
C TRP A 150 25.75 -14.96 10.41
N GLY A 151 26.67 -15.88 10.11
CA GLY A 151 26.45 -17.32 10.21
C GLY A 151 27.42 -17.99 11.18
N GLU A 152 26.93 -18.81 12.12
CA GLU A 152 27.74 -19.35 13.24
C GLU A 152 28.99 -20.13 12.81
N ASN A 153 28.92 -20.81 11.66
CA ASN A 153 30.02 -21.63 11.12
C ASN A 153 30.94 -20.88 10.15
N ILE A 154 30.61 -19.64 9.76
CA ILE A 154 31.26 -18.90 8.67
C ILE A 154 31.65 -17.46 9.02
N GLY A 155 31.15 -16.92 10.13
CA GLY A 155 31.38 -15.55 10.56
C GLY A 155 30.55 -14.53 9.79
N TRP A 156 31.13 -13.35 9.55
CA TRP A 156 30.49 -12.25 8.83
C TRP A 156 30.47 -12.47 7.31
N ILE A 157 29.36 -12.12 6.69
CA ILE A 157 29.22 -11.86 5.25
C ILE A 157 28.89 -10.38 5.09
N SER A 158 29.76 -9.63 4.43
CA SER A 158 29.57 -8.24 4.03
C SER A 158 28.93 -8.16 2.64
N PHE A 159 27.91 -7.32 2.50
CA PHE A 159 27.26 -7.04 1.22
C PHE A 159 27.82 -5.79 0.52
N ALA A 160 28.59 -4.96 1.23
CA ALA A 160 29.35 -3.84 0.65
C ALA A 160 30.59 -3.48 1.49
N ASP A 161 31.67 -3.10 0.81
CA ASP A 161 32.87 -2.54 1.45
C ASP A 161 32.63 -1.09 1.92
N THR A 162 33.12 -0.75 3.12
CA THR A 162 32.90 0.57 3.73
C THR A 162 33.84 1.64 3.12
N ALA A 163 33.40 2.15 1.97
CA ALA A 163 33.89 3.28 1.18
C ALA A 163 35.12 3.04 0.25
N PRO A 164 35.08 3.44 -1.05
CA PRO A 164 33.94 3.99 -1.81
C PRO A 164 33.97 3.67 -3.33
N VAL A 165 34.08 2.44 -3.83
CA VAL A 165 33.73 1.11 -3.33
C VAL A 165 34.72 0.09 -3.94
N ALA A 166 34.93 -1.08 -3.31
CA ALA A 166 35.68 -2.19 -3.92
C ALA A 166 34.77 -3.29 -4.51
N TYR A 167 33.67 -3.59 -3.84
CA TYR A 167 32.52 -4.39 -4.28
C TYR A 167 31.29 -3.98 -3.46
N LYS A 168 30.09 -4.21 -3.99
CA LYS A 168 28.80 -3.95 -3.35
C LYS A 168 27.73 -4.72 -4.12
N VAL A 169 26.80 -5.38 -3.43
CA VAL A 169 25.64 -6.01 -4.08
C VAL A 169 24.60 -4.94 -4.46
N THR A 170 24.04 -5.00 -5.66
CA THR A 170 22.96 -4.12 -6.13
C THR A 170 21.74 -4.89 -6.63
N THR A 171 20.55 -4.31 -6.55
CA THR A 171 19.32 -4.84 -7.15
C THR A 171 18.64 -3.79 -8.04
N ASP A 172 18.03 -4.25 -9.12
CA ASP A 172 17.16 -3.52 -10.06
C ASP A 172 15.94 -4.43 -10.30
N ASP A 173 14.73 -3.90 -10.22
CA ASP A 173 13.52 -4.69 -10.47
C ASP A 173 13.24 -4.88 -11.99
N GLY A 174 13.96 -4.13 -12.83
CA GLY A 174 13.91 -4.18 -14.28
C GLY A 174 12.76 -3.42 -14.93
N ASP A 175 12.02 -2.58 -14.19
CA ASP A 175 10.87 -1.83 -14.71
C ASP A 175 11.28 -0.61 -15.58
N GLY A 176 12.43 0.02 -15.27
CA GLY A 176 13.04 1.13 -16.01
C GLY A 176 12.70 2.54 -15.51
N VAL A 177 12.00 2.66 -14.37
CA VAL A 177 11.91 3.84 -13.51
C VAL A 177 13.21 3.92 -12.67
N ALA A 178 13.31 4.88 -11.74
CA ALA A 178 14.48 5.02 -10.87
C ALA A 178 14.01 5.24 -9.44
N GLY A 179 14.60 4.53 -8.48
CA GLY A 179 14.20 4.45 -7.05
C GLY A 179 13.90 5.77 -6.31
N VAL A 180 14.33 6.92 -6.83
CA VAL A 180 14.00 8.27 -6.31
C VAL A 180 12.67 8.84 -6.83
N SER A 181 11.96 8.10 -7.67
CA SER A 181 10.70 8.45 -8.35
C SER A 181 9.92 7.18 -8.69
N ASP A 182 10.09 6.17 -7.85
CA ASP A 182 9.55 4.82 -7.97
C ASP A 182 8.79 4.52 -6.68
N ASN A 183 7.51 4.18 -6.78
CA ASN A 183 6.67 3.81 -5.65
C ASN A 183 6.68 2.31 -5.32
N CYS A 184 7.31 1.44 -6.13
CA CYS A 184 7.64 0.07 -5.72
C CYS A 184 9.09 -0.33 -6.04
N PRO A 185 10.12 0.24 -5.36
CA PRO A 185 11.56 0.03 -5.67
C PRO A 185 12.13 -1.39 -5.56
N PHE A 186 11.27 -2.39 -5.35
CA PHE A 186 11.60 -3.81 -5.25
C PHE A 186 10.62 -4.72 -6.03
N ASP A 187 9.56 -4.20 -6.66
CA ASP A 187 8.47 -5.00 -7.27
C ASP A 187 7.89 -4.32 -8.55
N SER A 188 8.59 -4.55 -9.67
CA SER A 188 8.37 -4.02 -11.04
C SER A 188 6.95 -3.59 -11.43
N ASN A 189 6.72 -2.26 -11.51
CA ASN A 189 5.37 -1.70 -11.66
C ASN A 189 5.15 -0.59 -12.72
N VAL A 190 6.12 -0.28 -13.61
CA VAL A 190 6.19 0.55 -14.86
C VAL A 190 5.14 1.66 -15.11
N ALA A 191 3.87 1.36 -14.90
CA ALA A 191 2.79 2.34 -14.87
C ALA A 191 2.87 3.30 -13.67
N GLN A 192 3.61 2.95 -12.60
CA GLN A 192 3.71 3.70 -11.35
C GLN A 192 2.31 4.01 -10.79
N ALA A 193 1.49 2.95 -10.76
CA ALA A 193 0.16 3.00 -10.19
C ALA A 193 0.25 3.03 -8.66
N ASN A 194 -0.53 3.91 -8.07
CA ASN A 194 -0.88 4.07 -6.67
C ASN A 194 -2.34 4.59 -6.72
N ARG A 195 -3.18 4.26 -5.73
CA ARG A 195 -4.65 4.31 -5.84
C ARG A 195 -5.26 5.17 -4.76
N ASP A 196 -4.95 4.82 -3.54
CA ASP A 196 -4.97 5.62 -2.32
C ASP A 196 -4.46 7.04 -2.60
N GLY A 197 -3.23 7.16 -3.12
CA GLY A 197 -2.55 8.43 -3.38
C GLY A 197 -2.91 9.08 -4.73
N ASN A 198 -4.09 8.78 -5.27
CA ASN A 198 -4.52 9.24 -6.59
C ASN A 198 -5.80 10.09 -6.52
N PHE A 199 -5.61 11.40 -6.62
CA PHE A 199 -6.52 12.34 -5.99
C PHE A 199 -7.44 13.14 -6.91
N ILE A 200 -8.12 14.09 -6.26
CA ILE A 200 -8.88 15.17 -6.86
C ILE A 200 -7.96 16.00 -7.78
N ASP A 201 -8.00 15.70 -9.08
CA ASP A 201 -7.35 16.49 -10.14
C ASP A 201 -7.67 17.99 -9.96
N LEU A 202 -6.65 18.77 -9.59
CA LEU A 202 -6.76 20.22 -9.49
C LEU A 202 -6.19 20.94 -10.70
N HIS A 203 -5.54 20.22 -11.62
CA HIS A 203 -5.17 20.73 -12.93
C HIS A 203 -6.42 21.11 -13.76
N VAL A 204 -7.56 20.42 -13.63
CA VAL A 204 -8.85 20.87 -14.22
C VAL A 204 -9.37 22.17 -13.60
N PHE A 205 -8.98 22.50 -12.37
CA PHE A 205 -9.25 23.79 -11.72
C PHE A 205 -8.11 24.82 -11.93
N GLY A 206 -7.04 24.45 -12.64
CA GLY A 206 -5.94 25.34 -13.00
C GLY A 206 -4.93 25.60 -11.88
N LYS A 207 -4.81 24.70 -10.90
CA LYS A 207 -3.66 24.65 -9.98
C LYS A 207 -2.42 24.11 -10.72
N LEU A 208 -1.29 24.03 -10.00
CA LEU A 208 0.00 23.48 -10.48
C LEU A 208 0.49 22.33 -9.58
N PHE A 209 -0.42 21.81 -8.79
CA PHE A 209 -0.32 20.74 -7.81
C PHE A 209 -1.72 20.14 -7.77
N ASP A 210 -1.80 18.83 -7.66
CA ASP A 210 -3.01 18.16 -7.20
C ASP A 210 -2.96 18.12 -5.66
N ASP A 211 -4.12 18.00 -5.03
CA ASP A 211 -4.36 18.03 -3.58
C ASP A 211 -4.39 16.58 -3.08
N ILE A 212 -3.87 16.29 -1.88
CA ILE A 212 -3.47 14.93 -1.47
C ILE A 212 -4.61 14.21 -0.67
N THR A 213 -5.84 14.46 -1.14
CA THR A 213 -7.20 14.04 -0.72
C THR A 213 -7.54 12.62 -0.22
N VAL A 214 -6.61 11.77 0.24
CA VAL A 214 -6.90 10.47 0.90
C VAL A 214 -5.90 10.13 2.03
N VAL A 215 -5.30 11.14 2.65
CA VAL A 215 -4.90 11.21 4.07
C VAL A 215 -4.04 10.08 4.71
N VAL A 216 -4.45 8.82 4.74
CA VAL A 216 -3.57 7.66 5.08
C VAL A 216 -2.78 7.15 3.88
N SER A 217 -3.14 7.57 2.66
CA SER A 217 -2.41 7.27 1.42
C SER A 217 -0.90 7.44 1.59
N ASP A 218 -0.13 6.42 1.25
CA ASP A 218 1.32 6.46 1.43
C ASP A 218 2.06 6.71 0.09
N ASN A 219 3.31 6.28 -0.01
CA ASN A 219 4.13 6.48 -1.22
C ASN A 219 4.52 5.14 -1.87
N LEU A 220 3.84 4.06 -1.51
CA LEU A 220 3.92 2.75 -2.16
C LEU A 220 3.02 2.72 -3.41
N GLY A 221 3.22 1.73 -4.27
CA GLY A 221 2.38 1.51 -5.46
C GLY A 221 1.50 0.28 -5.34
N ASP A 222 0.50 0.19 -6.23
CA ASP A 222 -0.52 -0.88 -6.39
C ASP A 222 0.01 -2.34 -6.33
N ILE A 223 1.33 -2.55 -6.41
CA ILE A 223 1.98 -3.88 -6.47
C ILE A 223 2.70 -4.25 -5.17
N CYS A 224 3.10 -3.27 -4.36
CA CYS A 224 3.90 -3.46 -3.14
C CYS A 224 3.21 -2.94 -1.86
N ASP A 225 2.17 -2.13 -2.00
CA ASP A 225 1.29 -1.70 -0.92
C ASP A 225 0.55 -2.91 -0.27
N PRO A 226 0.54 -3.05 1.07
CA PRO A 226 -0.24 -4.06 1.78
C PRO A 226 -1.74 -3.73 2.00
N ASP A 227 -2.18 -2.48 1.78
CA ASP A 227 -3.53 -1.93 2.06
C ASP A 227 -3.86 -0.88 0.96
N ILE A 228 -4.13 -1.36 -0.27
CA ILE A 228 -4.01 -0.60 -1.55
C ILE A 228 -5.06 0.50 -1.77
N ASP A 229 -6.06 0.61 -0.91
CA ASP A 229 -6.93 1.78 -0.83
C ASP A 229 -6.96 2.45 0.56
N ASN A 230 -6.14 1.97 1.49
CA ASN A 230 -5.89 2.53 2.83
C ASN A 230 -7.14 2.67 3.73
N ASP A 231 -8.03 1.68 3.66
CA ASP A 231 -9.24 1.63 4.48
C ASP A 231 -9.03 1.02 5.89
N GLY A 232 -7.89 0.34 6.09
CA GLY A 232 -7.51 -0.34 7.33
C GLY A 232 -7.66 -1.87 7.28
N LEU A 233 -8.01 -2.43 6.12
CA LEU A 233 -7.98 -3.87 5.84
C LEU A 233 -6.84 -4.21 4.88
N LEU A 234 -5.99 -5.16 5.28
CA LEU A 234 -4.92 -5.64 4.41
C LEU A 234 -5.49 -6.40 3.19
N ASN A 235 -4.86 -6.22 2.03
CA ASN A 235 -5.17 -6.84 0.73
C ASN A 235 -5.31 -8.38 0.75
N GLU A 236 -4.79 -9.06 1.78
CA GLU A 236 -4.90 -10.51 1.98
C GLU A 236 -6.11 -10.97 2.82
N VAL A 237 -6.82 -10.03 3.47
CA VAL A 237 -7.96 -10.28 4.37
C VAL A 237 -9.27 -10.28 3.62
N GLU A 238 -9.47 -9.27 2.79
CA GLU A 238 -10.69 -8.91 2.07
C GLU A 238 -11.24 -9.93 1.06
N PRO A 239 -10.42 -10.54 0.15
CA PRO A 239 -10.94 -11.44 -0.88
C PRO A 239 -11.44 -12.79 -0.33
N GLU A 240 -11.36 -13.02 0.98
CA GLU A 240 -11.89 -14.19 1.67
C GLU A 240 -12.86 -13.84 2.80
N VAL A 241 -14.17 -14.11 2.59
CA VAL A 241 -15.18 -14.17 3.67
C VAL A 241 -14.66 -15.02 4.83
N ALA A 242 -14.50 -14.41 6.00
CA ALA A 242 -13.82 -15.02 7.13
C ALA A 242 -14.53 -16.30 7.63
N PRO A 243 -13.90 -17.49 7.56
CA PRO A 243 -14.39 -18.68 8.24
C PRO A 243 -14.13 -18.54 9.75
N ALA A 244 -15.14 -18.09 10.49
CA ALA A 244 -15.09 -17.70 11.90
C ALA A 244 -14.11 -18.51 12.78
N GLY A 245 -13.19 -17.79 13.44
CA GLY A 245 -12.25 -18.35 14.42
C GLY A 245 -10.83 -18.65 13.93
N ASN A 246 -10.23 -17.82 13.07
CA ASN A 246 -8.76 -17.79 12.88
C ASN A 246 -8.15 -16.44 13.29
N GLU A 247 -6.99 -16.47 13.95
CA GLU A 247 -6.49 -15.40 14.83
C GLU A 247 -5.66 -14.30 14.14
N HIS A 248 -6.00 -13.94 12.91
CA HIS A 248 -5.48 -12.74 12.23
C HIS A 248 -6.60 -11.69 12.17
N ALA A 249 -6.28 -10.41 11.99
CA ALA A 249 -7.29 -9.36 11.92
C ALA A 249 -8.14 -9.55 10.66
N ARG A 250 -9.34 -10.11 10.82
CA ARG A 250 -10.29 -10.37 9.74
C ARG A 250 -11.65 -9.81 10.09
N CYS A 251 -12.36 -9.29 9.10
CA CYS A 251 -13.72 -8.83 9.25
C CYS A 251 -14.68 -10.03 9.51
N GLU A 252 -14.94 -10.35 10.79
CA GLU A 252 -15.89 -11.43 11.15
C GLU A 252 -17.35 -11.08 10.81
N SER A 253 -17.64 -9.81 10.52
CA SER A 253 -18.97 -9.28 10.18
C SER A 253 -19.29 -9.28 8.68
N ALA A 254 -18.28 -9.26 7.80
CA ALA A 254 -18.48 -9.20 6.35
C ALA A 254 -19.22 -10.45 5.80
N SER A 255 -20.33 -10.21 5.09
CA SER A 255 -21.21 -11.24 4.55
C SER A 255 -20.89 -11.71 3.13
N ALA A 256 -20.02 -10.99 2.42
CA ALA A 256 -19.43 -11.35 1.12
C ALA A 256 -17.93 -10.95 1.10
N PRO A 257 -17.14 -11.38 0.08
CA PRO A 257 -15.78 -10.88 -0.08
C PRO A 257 -15.82 -9.38 -0.41
N LEU A 258 -14.81 -8.67 0.08
CA LEU A 258 -14.59 -7.25 -0.20
C LEU A 258 -13.66 -7.14 -1.43
N ASP A 259 -13.51 -5.94 -2.00
CA ASP A 259 -12.67 -5.69 -3.17
C ASP A 259 -11.54 -4.70 -2.79
N PRO A 260 -10.27 -5.15 -2.65
CA PRO A 260 -9.12 -4.31 -2.25
C PRO A 260 -8.88 -3.05 -3.07
N MET A 261 -9.64 -2.86 -4.15
CA MET A 261 -9.55 -1.70 -5.02
C MET A 261 -10.68 -0.68 -4.75
N LEU A 262 -11.49 -0.89 -3.71
CA LEU A 262 -12.69 -0.13 -3.34
C LEU A 262 -12.92 -0.12 -1.81
N SER A 263 -12.38 0.90 -1.14
CA SER A 263 -12.50 1.21 0.31
C SER A 263 -13.92 1.48 0.86
N ASP A 264 -14.96 1.07 0.14
CA ASP A 264 -16.40 1.20 0.38
C ASP A 264 -17.04 0.19 -0.59
N THR A 265 -17.00 -1.10 -0.23
CA THR A 265 -17.35 -2.23 -1.11
C THR A 265 -18.82 -2.16 -1.56
N ASP A 266 -19.71 -1.59 -0.74
CA ASP A 266 -21.16 -1.58 -1.00
C ASP A 266 -21.78 -0.24 -1.45
N ASP A 267 -20.96 0.83 -1.60
CA ASP A 267 -21.32 2.19 -2.05
C ASP A 267 -22.33 2.87 -1.09
N ASP A 268 -22.12 2.70 0.22
CA ASP A 268 -22.94 3.30 1.29
C ASP A 268 -22.26 4.43 2.11
N MET A 269 -20.99 4.72 1.85
CA MET A 269 -20.19 5.82 2.44
C MET A 269 -19.68 5.60 3.86
N VAL A 270 -19.48 4.34 4.27
CA VAL A 270 -18.64 3.97 5.41
C VAL A 270 -17.51 3.08 4.88
N LEU A 271 -16.29 3.27 5.38
CA LEU A 271 -15.13 2.47 4.99
C LEU A 271 -15.26 1.03 5.51
N ASP A 272 -14.82 0.02 4.75
CA ASP A 272 -14.98 -1.38 5.14
C ASP A 272 -14.20 -1.66 6.45
N GLY A 273 -12.95 -1.22 6.55
CA GLY A 273 -12.14 -1.29 7.77
C GLY A 273 -12.79 -0.58 8.96
N ALA A 274 -13.48 0.54 8.74
CA ALA A 274 -14.25 1.22 9.79
C ALA A 274 -15.49 0.43 10.22
N GLU A 275 -16.23 -0.17 9.27
CA GLU A 275 -17.33 -1.09 9.59
C GLU A 275 -16.85 -2.32 10.35
N CYS A 276 -15.75 -2.95 9.91
CA CYS A 276 -15.14 -4.10 10.56
C CYS A 276 -14.66 -3.76 11.99
N ALA A 277 -14.11 -2.57 12.21
CA ALA A 277 -13.74 -2.08 13.55
C ALA A 277 -14.96 -1.81 14.44
N MET A 278 -16.08 -1.36 13.87
CA MET A 278 -17.34 -1.11 14.59
C MET A 278 -18.26 -2.34 14.70
N GLY A 279 -17.92 -3.44 14.03
CA GLY A 279 -18.66 -4.71 14.04
C GLY A 279 -19.88 -4.77 13.11
N THR A 280 -19.86 -3.99 12.04
CA THR A 280 -20.89 -3.93 10.98
C THR A 280 -20.37 -4.54 9.66
N ASP A 281 -21.22 -4.64 8.62
CA ASP A 281 -21.09 -5.62 7.51
C ASP A 281 -20.94 -4.90 6.16
N PRO A 282 -19.70 -4.60 5.72
CA PRO A 282 -19.43 -3.74 4.55
C PRO A 282 -19.69 -4.38 3.17
N ALA A 283 -20.38 -5.51 3.15
CA ALA A 283 -20.91 -6.13 1.92
C ALA A 283 -22.43 -5.92 1.78
N ASN A 284 -23.01 -5.01 2.55
CA ASN A 284 -24.43 -4.90 2.84
C ASN A 284 -24.84 -3.49 3.37
N ALA A 285 -25.06 -2.56 2.43
CA ALA A 285 -25.51 -1.15 2.55
C ALA A 285 -26.78 -0.84 3.37
N ALA A 286 -27.23 -1.78 4.20
CA ALA A 286 -28.27 -1.65 5.20
C ALA A 286 -27.75 -1.92 6.63
N SER A 287 -26.45 -2.20 6.81
CA SER A 287 -25.85 -2.68 8.07
C SER A 287 -25.05 -1.63 8.86
N LYS A 288 -24.99 -0.39 8.38
CA LYS A 288 -24.31 0.79 8.94
C LYS A 288 -24.15 0.86 10.47
N PRO A 289 -23.04 1.43 10.98
CA PRO A 289 -22.92 1.88 12.35
C PRO A 289 -24.08 2.83 12.75
N PRO A 290 -24.66 2.68 13.95
CA PRO A 290 -25.78 3.53 14.37
C PRO A 290 -25.29 4.95 14.67
N ALA A 291 -25.83 5.95 13.98
CA ALA A 291 -25.50 7.39 14.12
C ALA A 291 -25.84 8.05 15.49
N ALA A 292 -26.08 7.24 16.53
CA ALA A 292 -26.20 7.62 17.93
C ALA A 292 -26.11 6.31 18.76
N PRO A 293 -24.91 5.75 18.98
CA PRO A 293 -24.74 4.51 19.71
C PRO A 293 -24.98 4.71 21.23
N ALA A 294 -24.91 3.62 22.00
CA ALA A 294 -25.23 3.64 23.43
C ALA A 294 -23.95 3.66 24.27
N GLY A 295 -23.71 4.75 25.00
CA GLY A 295 -22.42 5.03 25.64
C GLY A 295 -21.56 5.93 24.76
N ASP A 296 -22.20 6.99 24.26
CA ASP A 296 -21.68 8.10 23.48
C ASP A 296 -21.98 9.34 24.34
N THR A 297 -20.94 10.04 24.78
CA THR A 297 -21.06 11.08 25.81
C THR A 297 -21.31 12.48 25.24
N ASP A 298 -20.76 12.81 24.08
CA ASP A 298 -20.85 14.14 23.45
C ASP A 298 -21.68 14.17 22.15
N HIS A 299 -22.03 13.00 21.61
CA HIS A 299 -22.98 12.74 20.53
C HIS A 299 -22.41 13.00 19.14
N ASP A 300 -21.15 12.62 18.91
CA ASP A 300 -20.48 12.66 17.60
C ASP A 300 -20.81 11.44 16.71
N GLY A 301 -21.11 10.28 17.32
CA GLY A 301 -21.41 9.01 16.63
C GLY A 301 -20.37 7.89 16.80
N LEU A 302 -19.35 8.05 17.65
CA LEU A 302 -18.54 6.95 18.22
C LEU A 302 -19.07 6.57 19.62
N THR A 303 -18.33 5.75 20.37
CA THR A 303 -18.65 5.45 21.78
C THR A 303 -17.45 5.70 22.66
N ASP A 304 -17.68 6.06 23.93
CA ASP A 304 -16.65 6.30 24.95
C ASP A 304 -15.58 5.19 24.99
N ALA A 305 -15.99 3.96 24.66
CA ALA A 305 -15.15 2.76 24.68
C ALA A 305 -14.36 2.53 23.38
N PHE A 306 -14.87 2.99 22.24
CA PHE A 306 -14.22 2.89 20.93
C PHE A 306 -13.23 4.05 20.72
N GLU A 307 -13.64 5.26 21.08
CA GLU A 307 -12.78 6.44 21.16
C GLU A 307 -11.53 6.16 22.01
N ALA A 308 -11.72 5.55 23.18
CA ALA A 308 -10.63 5.12 24.06
C ALA A 308 -9.74 4.01 23.48
N THR A 309 -10.09 3.41 22.33
CA THR A 309 -9.21 2.51 21.56
C THR A 309 -8.49 3.19 20.40
N ILE A 310 -9.09 4.16 19.71
CA ILE A 310 -8.42 4.95 18.66
C ILE A 310 -7.59 6.11 19.21
N GLY A 311 -7.86 6.55 20.45
CA GLY A 311 -7.09 7.57 21.17
C GLY A 311 -7.79 8.92 21.35
N THR A 312 -9.01 9.07 20.83
CA THR A 312 -9.82 10.29 20.89
C THR A 312 -10.43 10.53 22.28
N ASN A 313 -11.17 11.62 22.45
CA ASN A 313 -11.60 12.13 23.76
C ASN A 313 -13.13 12.22 23.92
N PRO A 314 -13.78 11.30 24.69
CA PRO A 314 -15.24 11.19 24.94
C PRO A 314 -15.95 12.35 25.66
N ALA A 315 -15.57 13.58 25.33
CA ALA A 315 -16.18 14.83 25.76
C ALA A 315 -15.94 15.98 24.76
N LEU A 316 -15.35 15.68 23.58
CA LEU A 316 -15.11 16.58 22.46
C LEU A 316 -15.48 15.84 21.15
N VAL A 317 -16.53 16.29 20.48
CA VAL A 317 -16.98 15.79 19.16
C VAL A 317 -16.00 16.08 18.00
N ASP A 318 -14.78 16.51 18.32
CA ASP A 318 -13.81 17.25 17.50
C ASP A 318 -12.54 17.33 18.38
N THR A 319 -11.71 16.29 18.35
CA THR A 319 -10.62 16.08 19.32
C THR A 319 -9.39 16.98 19.05
N ASP A 320 -9.01 17.20 17.79
CA ASP A 320 -7.83 18.01 17.44
C ASP A 320 -8.14 19.49 17.08
N GLY A 321 -9.37 19.82 16.66
CA GLY A 321 -9.83 21.18 16.39
C GLY A 321 -9.95 21.60 14.92
N ASP A 322 -9.83 20.68 13.96
CA ASP A 322 -9.99 20.93 12.52
C ASP A 322 -11.43 21.37 12.13
N ARG A 323 -12.42 20.84 12.88
CA ARG A 323 -13.89 20.95 12.76
C ARG A 323 -14.58 19.98 11.80
N LEU A 324 -13.97 18.84 11.50
CA LEU A 324 -14.70 17.64 11.12
C LEU A 324 -15.34 17.05 12.40
N LEU A 325 -15.46 15.73 12.54
CA LEU A 325 -15.95 15.09 13.78
C LEU A 325 -15.25 13.74 13.86
N ASP A 326 -14.76 13.32 15.03
CA ASP A 326 -13.97 12.09 15.16
C ASP A 326 -14.63 10.85 14.50
N SER A 327 -15.96 10.77 14.61
CA SER A 327 -16.91 9.83 13.97
C SER A 327 -17.02 9.89 12.45
N VAL A 328 -16.73 11.02 11.82
CA VAL A 328 -16.77 11.29 10.37
C VAL A 328 -15.38 11.14 9.75
N ASP A 329 -14.34 11.57 10.46
CA ASP A 329 -12.94 11.32 10.12
C ASP A 329 -12.69 9.82 9.94
N PHE A 330 -12.85 9.07 11.04
CA PHE A 330 -12.60 7.64 11.12
C PHE A 330 -13.45 6.80 10.15
N LYS A 331 -14.67 7.23 9.83
CA LYS A 331 -15.64 6.40 9.07
C LYS A 331 -15.68 6.67 7.58
N GLY A 332 -15.21 7.81 7.10
CA GLY A 332 -15.56 8.22 5.74
C GLY A 332 -14.73 9.32 5.11
N TYR A 333 -13.70 9.85 5.77
CA TYR A 333 -12.70 10.72 5.14
C TYR A 333 -11.27 10.19 5.19
N MET A 334 -11.05 9.03 5.83
CA MET A 334 -9.71 8.46 6.07
C MET A 334 -8.79 9.36 6.91
N SER A 335 -9.33 10.43 7.49
CA SER A 335 -8.61 11.37 8.33
C SER A 335 -8.35 10.85 9.74
N ASN A 336 -7.27 11.32 10.34
CA ASN A 336 -6.83 10.92 11.66
C ASN A 336 -7.36 11.92 12.69
N PRO A 337 -8.36 11.56 13.54
CA PRO A 337 -9.01 12.49 14.48
C PRO A 337 -8.14 12.92 15.68
N LEU A 338 -6.82 12.81 15.54
CA LEU A 338 -5.78 13.27 16.46
C LEU A 338 -4.80 14.23 15.75
N ALA A 339 -5.05 14.61 14.50
CA ALA A 339 -4.17 15.37 13.62
C ALA A 339 -4.94 16.39 12.78
N LEU A 340 -4.90 17.65 13.22
CA LEU A 340 -5.47 18.85 12.59
C LEU A 340 -5.18 19.09 11.09
N ASP A 341 -4.24 18.32 10.52
CA ASP A 341 -3.55 18.52 9.23
C ASP A 341 -2.77 17.19 9.04
N THR A 342 -3.47 16.15 8.59
CA THR A 342 -2.99 14.76 8.71
C THR A 342 -1.91 14.42 7.67
N ASP A 343 -2.08 14.83 6.41
CA ASP A 343 -1.09 14.60 5.34
C ASP A 343 0.11 15.57 5.42
N GLY A 344 -0.09 16.74 6.05
CA GLY A 344 0.91 17.78 6.23
C GLY A 344 0.97 18.85 5.14
N ASP A 345 -0.03 18.94 4.26
CA ASP A 345 -0.10 19.88 3.11
C ASP A 345 -0.09 21.37 3.52
N VAL A 346 -0.43 21.69 4.79
CA VAL A 346 -0.81 23.00 5.37
C VAL A 346 -2.31 23.34 5.31
N CYS A 347 -3.14 22.37 4.93
CA CYS A 347 -4.58 22.47 4.85
C CYS A 347 -5.23 21.53 5.88
N PRO A 348 -6.02 22.05 6.85
CA PRO A 348 -6.73 21.18 7.79
C PRO A 348 -7.84 20.34 7.13
N ASP A 349 -7.90 19.05 7.43
CA ASP A 349 -8.74 18.02 6.81
C ASP A 349 -10.22 18.47 6.64
N GLY A 350 -10.86 18.97 7.70
CA GLY A 350 -12.24 19.48 7.69
C GLY A 350 -12.48 20.77 6.89
N ARG A 351 -11.42 21.44 6.42
CA ARG A 351 -11.52 22.48 5.37
C ARG A 351 -11.69 21.82 4.01
N GLU A 352 -10.95 20.76 3.73
CA GLU A 352 -10.87 20.06 2.45
C GLU A 352 -12.17 19.32 2.19
N ALA A 353 -12.62 18.55 3.19
CA ALA A 353 -13.94 17.92 3.25
C ALA A 353 -15.10 18.87 2.89
N ALA A 354 -14.98 20.15 3.28
CA ALA A 354 -15.98 21.18 3.01
C ALA A 354 -15.72 22.02 1.74
N SER A 355 -14.54 21.89 1.12
CA SER A 355 -14.13 22.60 -0.10
C SER A 355 -14.58 21.82 -1.34
N VAL A 356 -15.87 21.53 -1.48
CA VAL A 356 -16.49 20.68 -2.52
C VAL A 356 -16.28 21.13 -3.98
N ASN A 357 -15.61 22.26 -4.20
CA ASN A 357 -15.14 22.71 -5.52
C ASN A 357 -13.63 22.50 -5.77
N ALA A 358 -12.91 21.96 -4.78
CA ALA A 358 -11.48 21.66 -4.76
C ALA A 358 -10.52 22.87 -4.97
N ASP A 359 -10.98 24.11 -4.78
CA ASP A 359 -10.08 25.28 -4.80
C ASP A 359 -9.32 25.54 -3.48
N VAL A 360 -9.48 24.64 -2.49
CA VAL A 360 -9.03 24.68 -1.07
C VAL A 360 -9.52 25.91 -0.28
N LYS A 361 -10.70 26.45 -0.62
CA LYS A 361 -11.23 27.68 0.00
C LYS A 361 -12.75 27.66 0.16
N VAL A 362 -13.25 27.03 1.23
CA VAL A 362 -14.68 27.03 1.60
C VAL A 362 -15.29 28.44 1.58
N ASN A 363 -16.07 28.73 0.55
CA ASN A 363 -16.63 30.05 0.28
C ASN A 363 -18.04 29.96 -0.36
N SER A 364 -18.58 31.11 -0.79
CA SER A 364 -19.90 31.19 -1.43
C SER A 364 -20.06 30.34 -2.70
N LEU A 365 -18.96 29.92 -3.35
CA LEU A 365 -19.00 29.04 -4.52
C LEU A 365 -19.33 27.59 -4.13
N ASP A 366 -18.78 27.08 -3.03
CA ASP A 366 -19.07 25.75 -2.48
C ASP A 366 -20.55 25.60 -2.14
N MET A 367 -21.09 26.54 -1.35
CA MET A 367 -22.52 26.58 -1.06
C MET A 367 -23.39 26.71 -2.32
N VAL A 368 -22.88 27.32 -3.40
CA VAL A 368 -23.59 27.38 -4.70
C VAL A 368 -23.48 26.06 -5.46
N ALA A 369 -22.37 25.34 -5.38
CA ALA A 369 -22.21 24.02 -5.96
C ALA A 369 -23.21 23.04 -5.32
N VAL A 370 -23.21 22.91 -3.98
CA VAL A 370 -24.19 22.10 -3.23
C VAL A 370 -25.62 22.56 -3.54
N ALA A 371 -25.89 23.88 -3.44
CA ALA A 371 -27.22 24.42 -3.72
C ALA A 371 -27.72 24.13 -5.15
N SER A 372 -26.81 24.00 -6.12
CA SER A 372 -27.17 23.72 -7.52
C SER A 372 -27.58 22.26 -7.74
N HIS A 373 -27.01 21.31 -6.98
CA HIS A 373 -27.26 19.87 -7.14
C HIS A 373 -28.67 19.45 -6.71
N PHE A 374 -29.23 20.05 -5.65
CA PHE A 374 -30.61 19.77 -5.20
C PHE A 374 -31.67 19.91 -6.31
N GLY A 375 -31.46 20.87 -7.22
CA GLY A 375 -32.35 21.18 -8.33
C GLY A 375 -33.83 21.33 -7.93
N PRO A 376 -34.77 21.08 -8.87
CA PRO A 376 -36.19 21.02 -8.58
C PRO A 376 -36.66 19.63 -8.11
N ARG A 377 -35.90 18.95 -7.22
CA ARG A 377 -36.34 17.80 -6.42
C ARG A 377 -36.85 16.56 -7.20
N THR A 378 -36.32 16.28 -8.39
CA THR A 378 -36.84 15.21 -9.30
C THR A 378 -35.81 14.18 -9.80
N SER A 379 -34.59 14.16 -9.29
CA SER A 379 -33.60 13.12 -9.62
C SER A 379 -32.72 12.83 -8.41
N GLY A 380 -33.12 11.84 -7.60
CA GLY A 380 -32.30 11.32 -6.51
C GLY A 380 -31.15 10.49 -7.04
N LYS A 381 -30.11 11.15 -7.57
CA LYS A 381 -28.77 10.56 -7.68
C LYS A 381 -27.91 11.22 -6.61
N TYR A 382 -27.48 10.41 -5.66
CA TYR A 382 -26.44 10.76 -4.71
C TYR A 382 -25.13 11.07 -5.44
N ILE A 383 -24.27 11.89 -4.82
CA ILE A 383 -22.89 12.17 -5.26
C ILE A 383 -22.06 12.34 -3.99
N LYS A 384 -21.06 11.46 -3.79
CA LYS A 384 -20.28 11.37 -2.54
C LYS A 384 -19.51 12.66 -2.20
N ASP A 385 -19.10 13.40 -3.22
CA ASP A 385 -18.34 14.65 -3.13
C ASP A 385 -19.16 15.85 -2.58
N PHE A 386 -20.43 15.67 -2.24
CA PHE A 386 -21.35 16.72 -1.78
C PHE A 386 -21.99 16.45 -0.41
N ASP A 387 -21.70 15.30 0.22
CA ASP A 387 -22.20 14.89 1.53
C ASP A 387 -21.09 15.09 2.57
N VAL A 388 -21.05 16.29 3.16
CA VAL A 388 -19.89 16.75 3.94
C VAL A 388 -19.80 16.08 5.31
N ASN A 389 -20.86 15.39 5.74
CA ASN A 389 -20.88 14.60 6.98
C ASN A 389 -21.22 13.12 6.75
N LYS A 390 -21.07 12.64 5.50
CA LYS A 390 -21.19 11.23 5.07
C LYS A 390 -22.42 10.51 5.65
N ASP A 391 -23.57 11.18 5.75
CA ASP A 391 -24.80 10.56 6.31
C ASP A 391 -25.71 9.88 5.27
N GLY A 392 -25.36 9.97 3.99
CA GLY A 392 -26.10 9.49 2.83
C GLY A 392 -27.15 10.47 2.32
N ASN A 393 -27.34 11.64 2.96
CA ASN A 393 -28.41 12.58 2.67
C ASN A 393 -27.90 14.02 2.54
N ILE A 394 -27.28 14.38 1.42
CA ILE A 394 -27.00 15.78 1.02
C ILE A 394 -28.22 16.67 1.35
N ASN A 395 -28.09 17.57 2.32
CA ASN A 395 -29.18 18.36 2.90
C ASN A 395 -28.74 19.76 3.40
N SER A 396 -29.47 20.32 4.36
CA SER A 396 -29.18 21.61 4.99
C SER A 396 -28.09 21.56 6.06
N ILE A 397 -27.65 20.38 6.49
CA ILE A 397 -26.61 20.18 7.51
C ILE A 397 -25.22 20.38 6.87
N ASP A 398 -24.97 19.85 5.68
CA ASP A 398 -23.77 20.08 4.87
C ASP A 398 -23.54 21.57 4.64
N MET A 399 -24.61 22.26 4.21
CA MET A 399 -24.62 23.71 4.01
C MET A 399 -24.34 24.50 5.30
N LEU A 400 -24.63 23.93 6.47
CA LEU A 400 -24.30 24.53 7.76
C LEU A 400 -22.83 24.30 8.14
N ILE A 401 -22.26 23.12 7.84
CA ILE A 401 -20.85 22.81 8.07
C ILE A 401 -19.97 23.76 7.25
N GLN A 402 -20.19 23.82 5.93
CA GLN A 402 -19.49 24.76 5.05
C GLN A 402 -19.60 26.23 5.54
N ALA A 403 -20.80 26.63 5.99
CA ALA A 403 -21.03 27.99 6.48
C ALA A 403 -20.31 28.32 7.81
N LYS A 404 -19.91 27.33 8.63
CA LYS A 404 -19.01 27.57 9.79
C LYS A 404 -17.62 28.03 9.34
N LEU A 405 -17.11 27.43 8.25
CA LEU A 405 -15.70 27.50 7.83
C LEU A 405 -15.34 28.76 7.02
N PHE A 406 -16.35 29.46 6.52
CA PHE A 406 -16.30 30.76 5.80
C PHE A 406 -15.50 31.89 6.46
N THR A 407 -15.13 31.77 7.74
CA THR A 407 -14.39 32.80 8.49
C THR A 407 -12.88 32.57 8.54
N SER A 408 -12.41 31.45 7.98
CA SER A 408 -11.00 31.12 7.86
C SER A 408 -10.26 32.02 6.86
N LEU A 409 -8.95 32.18 7.06
CA LEU A 409 -8.05 32.73 6.04
C LEU A 409 -7.79 31.66 4.96
N PRO A 410 -7.37 32.03 3.73
CA PRO A 410 -6.74 31.06 2.84
C PRO A 410 -5.51 30.45 3.51
N CYS A 411 -5.16 29.24 3.10
CA CYS A 411 -3.86 28.62 3.34
C CYS A 411 -2.75 29.54 2.77
#